data_AF-A0A3M8FP47-F1
#
_entry.id   AF-A0A3M8FP47-F1
#
_cell.length_a   1.000
_cell.length_b   1.000
_cell.length_c   1.000
_cell.angle_alpha   90.00
_cell.angle_beta   90.00
_cell.angle_gamma   90.00
#
_symmetry.space_group_name_H-M   'P 1'
#
loop_
_entity.id
_entity.type
_entity.pdbx_description
1 polymer ?
#
loop_
_entity_poly.entity_id
_entity_poly.type
_entity_poly.pdbx_seq_one_letter_code
_entity_poly.pdbx_strand_id
1 'polypeptide(L)'
;MHKIENAVDILGEHITRVTTVAEWAELMGYSSADYFSKKVKTHYGCSPKEIYIQQKIKKIKECLRTSPDDIYYCIARELGFANDTALYKFVNRHTGMCIGSLKRESEKGV
;
A
#
# COMPACT_ATOMS: atom_id res chain seq x y z
N MET A 1 6.32 -8.57 -19.65
CA MET A 1 5.07 -7.84 -19.36
C MET A 1 4.14 -8.77 -18.61
N HIS A 2 3.78 -8.43 -17.38
CA HIS A 2 2.83 -9.20 -16.57
C HIS A 2 1.38 -8.93 -17.02
N LYS A 3 0.49 -9.89 -16.77
CA LYS A 3 -0.94 -9.71 -17.05
C LYS A 3 -1.56 -8.74 -16.06
N ILE A 4 -2.53 -7.94 -16.52
CA ILE A 4 -3.18 -6.91 -15.68
C ILE A 4 -3.89 -7.51 -14.46
N GLU A 5 -4.41 -8.74 -14.57
CA GLU A 5 -5.07 -9.47 -13.49
C GLU A 5 -4.17 -9.69 -12.25
N ASN A 6 -2.85 -9.72 -12.44
CA ASN A 6 -1.86 -9.92 -11.38
C ASN A 6 -1.36 -8.59 -10.78
N ALA A 7 -1.85 -7.43 -11.25
CA ALA A 7 -1.25 -6.15 -10.90
C ALA A 7 -1.31 -5.87 -9.40
N VAL A 8 -2.43 -6.22 -8.77
CA VAL A 8 -2.64 -6.03 -7.33
C VAL A 8 -1.72 -6.92 -6.49
N ASP A 9 -1.56 -8.18 -6.88
CA ASP A 9 -0.72 -9.14 -6.16
C ASP A 9 0.75 -8.74 -6.25
N ILE A 10 1.22 -8.42 -7.46
CA ILE A 10 2.57 -7.92 -7.71
C ILE A 10 2.81 -6.61 -6.94
N LEU A 11 1.82 -5.71 -6.90
CA LEU A 11 1.94 -4.50 -6.09
C LEU A 11 2.09 -4.83 -4.61
N GLY A 12 1.31 -5.77 -4.09
CA GLY A 12 1.36 -6.19 -2.69
C GLY A 12 2.72 -6.75 -2.28
N GLU A 13 3.32 -7.59 -3.12
CA GLU A 13 4.66 -8.17 -2.90
C GLU A 13 5.76 -7.10 -2.89
N HIS A 14 5.57 -6.02 -3.64
CA HIS A 14 6.55 -4.95 -3.81
C HIS A 14 6.15 -3.61 -3.17
N ILE A 15 5.11 -3.60 -2.32
CA ILE A 15 4.47 -2.38 -1.80
C ILE A 15 5.40 -1.50 -0.96
N THR A 16 6.50 -2.06 -0.45
CA THR A 16 7.52 -1.34 0.33
C THR A 16 8.48 -0.56 -0.56
N ARG A 17 8.71 -1.02 -1.80
CA ARG A 17 9.65 -0.44 -2.76
C ARG A 17 8.96 0.45 -3.79
N VAL A 18 7.76 0.06 -4.23
CA VAL A 18 6.97 0.83 -5.18
C VAL A 18 6.30 1.98 -4.45
N THR A 19 6.60 3.21 -4.84
CA THR A 19 6.06 4.44 -4.26
C THR A 19 5.22 5.25 -5.24
N THR A 20 5.38 4.99 -6.55
CA THR A 20 4.67 5.68 -7.62
C THR A 20 3.99 4.72 -8.59
N VAL A 21 2.98 5.24 -9.31
CA VAL A 21 2.30 4.48 -10.37
C VAL A 21 3.23 4.18 -11.54
N ALA A 22 4.26 5.01 -11.77
CA ALA A 22 5.26 4.78 -12.80
C ALA A 22 6.15 3.56 -12.47
N GLU A 23 6.65 3.47 -11.24
CA GLU A 23 7.40 2.29 -10.77
C GLU A 23 6.54 1.03 -10.81
N TRP A 24 5.25 1.14 -10.49
CA TRP A 24 4.33 0.00 -10.61
C TRP A 24 4.13 -0.42 -12.07
N ALA A 25 3.97 0.54 -12.97
CA ALA A 25 3.85 0.27 -14.41
C ALA A 25 5.11 -0.44 -14.94
N GLU A 26 6.30 0.05 -14.56
CA GLU A 26 7.58 -0.54 -14.91
C GLU A 26 7.71 -1.96 -14.37
N LEU A 27 7.37 -2.19 -13.10
CA LEU A 27 7.33 -3.52 -12.47
C LEU A 27 6.42 -4.49 -13.23
N MET A 28 5.30 -3.98 -13.76
CA MET A 28 4.37 -4.76 -14.59
C MET A 28 4.85 -4.93 -16.04
N GLY A 29 5.95 -4.30 -16.43
CA GLY A 29 6.53 -4.32 -17.78
C GLY A 29 5.80 -3.41 -18.78
N TYR A 30 5.22 -2.30 -18.32
CA TYR A 30 4.61 -1.25 -19.14
C TYR A 30 5.57 -0.08 -19.29
N SER A 31 5.81 0.36 -20.53
CA SER A 31 6.66 1.54 -20.81
C SER A 31 5.95 2.88 -20.54
N SER A 32 4.63 2.86 -20.31
CA SER A 32 3.82 4.06 -20.09
C SER A 32 2.93 3.90 -18.86
N ALA A 33 3.17 4.75 -17.86
CA ALA A 33 2.36 4.82 -16.64
C ALA A 33 0.90 5.20 -16.94
N ASP A 34 0.66 6.06 -17.92
CA ASP A 34 -0.70 6.49 -18.31
C ASP A 34 -1.49 5.34 -18.95
N TYR A 35 -0.85 4.58 -19.85
CA TYR A 35 -1.50 3.42 -20.46
C TYR A 35 -1.79 2.34 -19.41
N PHE A 36 -0.82 2.07 -18.53
CA PHE A 36 -1.01 1.19 -17.39
C PHE A 36 -2.18 1.65 -16.51
N SER A 37 -2.24 2.95 -16.19
CA SER A 37 -3.29 3.54 -15.35
C SER A 37 -4.68 3.35 -15.92
N LYS A 38 -4.85 3.56 -17.23
CA LYS A 38 -6.11 3.30 -17.93
C LYS A 38 -6.49 1.83 -17.84
N LYS A 39 -5.55 0.93 -18.07
CA LYS A 39 -5.79 -0.51 -18.06
C LYS A 39 -6.16 -1.05 -16.67
N VAL A 40 -5.48 -0.58 -15.62
CA VAL A 40 -5.83 -0.85 -14.22
C VAL A 40 -7.26 -0.38 -13.94
N LYS A 41 -7.60 0.87 -14.30
CA LYS A 41 -8.93 1.42 -14.06
C LYS A 41 -10.02 0.65 -14.80
N THR A 42 -9.78 0.25 -16.05
CA THR A 42 -10.71 -0.58 -16.82
C THR A 42 -10.90 -1.96 -16.21
N HIS A 43 -9.84 -2.57 -15.67
CA HIS A 43 -9.90 -3.93 -15.13
C HIS A 43 -10.46 -4.00 -13.71
N TYR A 44 -10.00 -3.12 -12.81
CA TYR A 44 -10.36 -3.14 -11.38
C TYR A 44 -11.45 -2.13 -10.99
N GLY A 45 -11.85 -1.24 -11.90
CA GLY A 45 -12.90 -0.23 -11.66
C GLY A 45 -12.44 0.99 -10.85
N CYS A 46 -11.26 0.97 -10.27
CA CYS A 46 -10.68 2.06 -9.48
C CYS A 46 -9.31 2.49 -9.99
N SER A 47 -8.88 3.71 -9.61
CA SER A 47 -7.61 4.25 -10.06
C SER A 47 -6.41 3.51 -9.43
N PRO A 48 -5.25 3.48 -10.11
CA PRO A 48 -4.03 2.89 -9.53
C PRO A 48 -3.66 3.47 -8.16
N LYS A 49 -3.89 4.77 -7.97
CA LYS A 49 -3.61 5.44 -6.69
C LYS A 49 -4.50 4.90 -5.57
N GLU A 50 -5.79 4.67 -5.84
CA GLU A 50 -6.71 4.10 -4.85
C GLU A 50 -6.30 2.69 -4.48
N ILE A 51 -5.94 1.85 -5.45
CA ILE A 51 -5.44 0.49 -5.20
C ILE A 51 -4.16 0.53 -4.38
N TYR A 52 -3.21 1.42 -4.73
CA TYR A 52 -1.97 1.59 -3.97
C TYR A 52 -2.26 1.94 -2.51
N ILE A 53 -3.14 2.90 -2.26
CA ILE A 53 -3.52 3.28 -0.89
C ILE A 53 -4.15 2.09 -0.15
N GLN A 54 -5.07 1.36 -0.79
CA GLN A 54 -5.71 0.19 -0.19
C GLN A 54 -4.69 -0.90 0.17
N GLN A 55 -3.78 -1.23 -0.74
CA GLN A 55 -2.73 -2.22 -0.49
C GLN A 55 -1.73 -1.75 0.59
N LYS A 56 -1.36 -0.47 0.59
CA LYS A 56 -0.49 0.10 1.62
C LYS A 56 -1.13 0.03 3.01
N ILE A 57 -2.41 0.39 3.13
CA ILE A 57 -3.16 0.28 4.38
C ILE A 57 -3.32 -1.18 4.82
N LYS A 58 -3.60 -2.10 3.89
CA LYS A 58 -3.64 -3.54 4.17
C LYS A 58 -2.32 -4.02 4.78
N LYS A 59 -1.19 -3.67 4.16
CA LYS A 59 0.14 -4.05 4.65
C LYS A 59 0.46 -3.43 6.02
N ILE A 60 0.07 -2.17 6.24
CA ILE A 60 0.19 -1.53 7.56
C ILE A 60 -0.58 -2.33 8.62
N LYS A 61 -1.84 -2.71 8.35
CA LYS A 61 -2.64 -3.52 9.27
C LYS A 61 -2.00 -4.88 9.56
N GLU A 62 -1.46 -5.54 8.54
CA GLU A 62 -0.73 -6.79 8.69
C GLU A 62 0.47 -6.64 9.63
N CYS A 63 1.34 -5.64 9.40
CA CYS A 63 2.51 -5.39 10.24
C CYS A 63 2.11 -5.04 11.69
N LEU A 64 1.07 -4.23 11.88
CA LEU A 64 0.57 -3.86 13.22
C LEU A 64 0.06 -5.08 14.02
N ARG A 65 -0.45 -6.09 13.32
CA ARG A 65 -0.95 -7.35 13.92
C ARG A 65 0.19 -8.32 14.21
N THR A 66 1.16 -8.46 13.31
CA THR A 66 2.29 -9.40 13.47
C THR A 66 3.33 -8.91 14.46
N SER A 67 3.42 -7.60 14.65
CA SER A 67 4.39 -6.94 15.51
C SER A 67 3.72 -6.03 16.55
N PRO A 68 2.97 -6.59 17.52
CA PRO A 68 2.23 -5.78 18.48
C PRO A 68 3.14 -4.95 19.40
N ASP A 69 4.36 -5.41 19.66
CA ASP A 69 5.32 -4.75 20.56
C ASP A 69 6.38 -3.93 19.83
N ASP A 70 6.36 -3.91 18.49
CA ASP A 70 7.34 -3.15 17.73
C ASP A 70 7.12 -1.65 17.85
N ILE A 71 8.24 -0.94 17.90
CA ILE A 71 8.27 0.51 17.82
C ILE A 71 7.77 0.91 16.43
N TYR A 72 6.80 1.82 16.34
CA TYR A 72 6.24 2.27 15.05
C TYR A 72 7.28 2.78 14.05
N TYR A 73 8.43 3.22 14.53
CA TYR A 73 9.60 3.53 13.70
C TYR A 73 10.10 2.34 12.88
N CYS A 74 10.19 1.14 13.47
CA CYS A 74 10.60 -0.08 12.78
C CYS A 74 9.58 -0.44 11.68
N ILE A 75 8.28 -0.40 12.02
CA ILE A 75 7.19 -0.64 11.07
C ILE A 75 7.23 0.38 9.93
N ALA A 76 7.46 1.65 10.23
CA ALA A 76 7.57 2.71 9.23
C ALA A 76 8.71 2.42 8.24
N ARG A 77 9.89 2.06 8.76
CA ARG A 77 11.06 1.73 7.93
C ARG A 77 10.81 0.49 7.06
N GLU A 78 10.22 -0.57 7.61
CA GLU A 78 9.88 -1.79 6.86
C GLU A 78 8.94 -1.49 5.69
N LEU A 79 7.99 -0.57 5.90
CA LEU A 79 7.01 -0.17 4.91
C LEU A 79 7.53 0.91 3.94
N GLY A 80 8.79 1.33 4.03
CA GLY A 80 9.39 2.34 3.17
C GLY A 80 9.01 3.79 3.49
N PHE A 81 8.49 4.06 4.70
CA PHE A 81 8.32 5.42 5.19
C PHE A 81 9.64 5.96 5.75
N ALA A 82 9.84 7.28 5.64
CA ALA A 82 11.03 7.94 6.17
C ALA A 82 11.12 7.86 7.71
N ASN A 83 9.99 7.88 8.41
CA ASN A 83 9.86 7.78 9.86
C ASN A 83 8.42 7.43 10.26
N ASP A 84 8.22 7.19 11.55
CA ASP A 84 6.92 6.96 12.17
C ASP A 84 5.94 8.12 11.90
N THR A 85 6.39 9.37 11.94
CA THR A 85 5.54 10.54 11.64
C THR A 85 4.97 10.50 10.21
N ALA A 86 5.74 10.06 9.23
CA ALA A 86 5.27 9.87 7.86
C ALA A 86 4.20 8.77 7.78
N LEU A 87 4.41 7.66 8.50
CA LEU A 87 3.43 6.59 8.64
C LEU A 87 2.13 7.09 9.29
N TYR A 88 2.21 7.84 10.39
CA TYR A 88 1.06 8.45 11.06
C TYR A 88 0.25 9.35 10.13
N LYS A 89 0.93 10.26 9.41
CA LYS A 89 0.27 11.17 8.45
C LYS A 89 -0.41 10.40 7.32
N PHE A 90 0.22 9.35 6.82
CA PHE A 90 -0.36 8.51 5.78
C PHE A 90 -1.63 7.81 6.26
N VAL A 91 -1.58 7.16 7.43
CA VAL A 91 -2.75 6.49 8.03
C VAL A 91 -3.89 7.48 8.24
N ASN A 92 -3.62 8.59 8.92
CA ASN A 92 -4.65 9.60 9.22
C ASN A 92 -5.31 10.15 7.95
N ARG A 93 -4.51 10.49 6.93
CA ARG A 93 -5.01 11.02 5.66
C ARG A 93 -5.94 10.05 4.93
N HIS A 94 -5.69 8.74 5.02
CA HIS A 94 -6.34 7.74 4.19
C HIS A 94 -7.39 6.90 4.92
N THR A 95 -7.41 6.91 6.26
CA THR A 95 -8.42 6.19 7.05
C THR A 95 -9.21 7.11 7.98
N GLY A 96 -8.76 8.34 8.22
CA GLY A 96 -9.32 9.23 9.23
C GLY A 96 -9.00 8.81 10.68
N MET A 97 -8.22 7.75 10.88
CA MET A 97 -7.90 7.19 12.19
C MET A 97 -6.46 7.50 12.59
N CYS A 98 -6.17 7.49 13.90
CA CYS A 98 -4.79 7.39 14.36
C CYS A 98 -4.30 5.94 14.27
N ILE A 99 -2.97 5.73 14.25
CA ILE A 99 -2.38 4.39 14.06
C ILE A 99 -2.81 3.40 15.15
N GLY A 100 -2.96 3.86 16.39
CA GLY A 100 -3.38 3.00 17.51
C GLY A 100 -4.83 2.54 17.38
N SER A 101 -5.72 3.39 16.85
CA SER A 101 -7.10 2.98 16.52
C SER A 101 -7.13 2.00 15.36
N LEU A 102 -6.29 2.21 14.34
CA LEU A 102 -6.15 1.28 13.22
C LEU A 102 -5.64 -0.10 13.67
N LYS A 103 -4.68 -0.14 14.61
CA LYS A 103 -4.19 -1.39 15.22
C LYS A 103 -5.32 -2.16 15.90
N ARG A 104 -6.09 -1.50 16.78
CA ARG A 104 -7.25 -2.13 17.44
C ARG A 104 -8.33 -2.59 16.46
N GLU A 105 -8.55 -1.85 15.38
CA GLU A 105 -9.47 -2.27 14.32
C GLU A 105 -8.97 -3.54 13.62
N SER A 106 -7.67 -3.60 13.32
CA SER A 106 -7.07 -4.77 12.65
C SER A 106 -7.11 -6.05 13.49
N GLU A 107 -7.15 -5.92 14.82
CA GLU A 107 -7.28 -7.05 15.76
C GLU A 107 -8.71 -7.60 15.86
N LYS A 108 -9.73 -6.78 15.55
CA LYS A 108 -11.16 -7.14 15.68
C LYS A 108 -11.77 -7.80 14.45
N GLY A 109 -11.05 -7.84 13.33
CA GLY A 109 -11.55 -8.33 12.03
C GLY A 109 -11.40 -9.83 11.80
N VAL A 110 -11.40 -10.67 12.86
CA VAL A 110 -11.36 -12.14 12.79
C VAL A 110 -12.71 -12.72 13.18
#